data_AF-A0A2E7A759-F1
#
_entry.id   AF-A0A2E7A759-F1
#
_cell.length_a   1.000
_cell.length_b   1.000
_cell.length_c   1.000
_cell.angle_alpha   90.00
_cell.angle_beta   90.00
_cell.angle_gamma   90.00
#
_symmetry.space_group_name_H-M   'P 1'
#
loop_
_entity.id
_entity.type
_entity.pdbx_description
1 polymer ?
#
loop_
_entity_poly.entity_id
_entity_poly.type
_entity_poly.pdbx_seq_one_letter_code
_entity_poly.pdbx_strand_id
1 'polypeptide(L)'
;MEVEEMERDEERLHMLREAIYLADEILSEVKGNPRAQVDSTVRAKLVHGRDWRMRYLKHLEEGGPMLEAGDEWSMHQGHDLAIEWGYEVWDENRIGLRCRSCDDWVQLYDVEENSSSTLTVADLYLEHETHTVVSWRRDLDAGIECVTCGAVEEKGFPLLEAPVSSWFDAVWNG
;
A
#
# COMPACT_ATOMS: atom_id res chain seq x y z
N MET A 1 9.63 -18.04 -15.18
CA MET A 1 10.23 -17.01 -14.30
C MET A 1 10.28 -15.65 -14.99
N GLU A 2 11.24 -15.31 -15.87
CA GLU A 2 11.28 -13.96 -16.51
C GLU A 2 10.02 -13.61 -17.33
N VAL A 3 9.46 -14.58 -18.08
CA VAL A 3 8.24 -14.33 -18.88
C VAL A 3 7.00 -14.12 -17.99
N GLU A 4 6.87 -14.89 -16.91
CA GLU A 4 5.74 -14.79 -15.96
C GLU A 4 5.83 -13.53 -15.08
N GLU A 5 7.03 -13.04 -14.81
CA GLU A 5 7.26 -11.77 -14.10
C GLU A 5 6.88 -10.58 -15.00
N MET A 6 7.30 -10.60 -16.26
CA MET A 6 6.94 -9.58 -17.25
C MET A 6 5.43 -9.53 -17.51
N GLU A 7 4.75 -10.67 -17.63
CA GLU A 7 3.29 -10.74 -17.78
C GLU A 7 2.56 -10.14 -16.57
N ARG A 8 3.03 -10.40 -15.35
CA ARG A 8 2.47 -9.83 -14.11
C ARG A 8 2.70 -8.32 -14.02
N ASP A 9 3.86 -7.84 -14.47
CA ASP A 9 4.15 -6.41 -14.48
C ASP A 9 3.30 -5.65 -15.52
N GLU A 10 3.07 -6.25 -16.69
CA GLU A 10 2.13 -5.69 -17.69
C GLU A 10 0.70 -5.63 -17.16
N GLU A 11 0.22 -6.67 -16.47
CA GLU A 11 -1.09 -6.68 -15.82
C GLU A 11 -1.21 -5.59 -14.74
N ARG A 12 -0.19 -5.45 -13.89
CA ARG A 12 -0.12 -4.36 -12.88
C ARG A 12 -0.16 -2.98 -13.50
N LEU A 13 0.59 -2.77 -14.59
CA LEU A 13 0.57 -1.52 -15.35
C LEU A 13 -0.80 -1.23 -15.96
N HIS A 14 -1.47 -2.27 -16.48
CA HIS A 14 -2.82 -2.13 -17.01
C HIS A 14 -3.80 -1.71 -15.90
N MET A 15 -3.79 -2.39 -14.75
CA MET A 15 -4.64 -2.03 -13.61
C MET A 15 -4.37 -0.61 -13.10
N LEU A 16 -3.10 -0.18 -13.07
CA LEU A 16 -2.74 1.19 -12.69
C LEU A 16 -3.36 2.23 -13.63
N ARG A 17 -3.31 1.99 -14.95
CA ARG A 17 -3.93 2.85 -15.97
C ARG A 17 -5.45 2.89 -15.84
N GLU A 18 -6.09 1.74 -15.62
CA GLU A 18 -7.55 1.67 -15.41
C GLU A 18 -7.98 2.43 -14.14
N ALA A 19 -7.24 2.29 -13.04
CA ALA A 19 -7.52 3.02 -11.80
C ALA A 19 -7.43 4.55 -11.98
N ILE A 20 -6.46 5.02 -12.77
CA ILE A 20 -6.32 6.44 -13.13
C ILE A 20 -7.52 6.88 -13.98
N TYR A 21 -7.87 6.10 -15.00
CA TYR A 21 -8.99 6.40 -15.89
C TYR A 21 -10.31 6.51 -15.14
N LEU A 22 -10.62 5.56 -14.25
CA LEU A 22 -11.84 5.57 -13.44
C LEU A 22 -11.89 6.78 -12.51
N ALA A 23 -10.75 7.16 -11.90
CA ALA A 23 -10.70 8.36 -11.08
C ALA A 23 -10.98 9.63 -11.90
N ASP A 24 -10.43 9.73 -13.11
CA ASP A 24 -10.69 10.85 -14.04
C ASP A 24 -12.16 10.90 -14.49
N GLU A 25 -12.76 9.76 -14.78
CA GLU A 25 -14.19 9.65 -15.14
C GLU A 25 -15.08 10.18 -14.00
N ILE A 26 -14.89 9.68 -12.77
CA ILE A 26 -15.63 10.12 -11.58
C ILE A 26 -15.45 11.64 -11.38
N LEU A 27 -14.22 12.15 -11.45
CA LEU A 27 -13.94 13.57 -11.27
C LEU A 27 -14.58 14.45 -12.36
N SER A 28 -14.64 13.95 -13.59
CA SER A 28 -15.29 14.63 -14.72
C SER A 28 -16.81 14.70 -14.55
N GLU A 29 -17.45 13.59 -14.16
CA GLU A 29 -18.89 13.53 -13.90
C GLU A 29 -19.32 14.50 -12.79
N VAL A 30 -18.56 14.57 -11.70
CA VAL A 30 -18.79 15.51 -10.60
C VAL A 30 -18.70 16.96 -11.06
N LYS A 31 -17.74 17.27 -11.95
CA LYS A 31 -17.58 18.62 -12.51
C LYS A 31 -18.71 18.98 -13.49
N GLY A 32 -19.19 18.01 -14.26
CA GLY A 32 -20.25 18.17 -15.27
C GLY A 32 -21.67 18.18 -14.71
N ASN A 33 -21.88 17.71 -13.48
CA ASN A 33 -23.19 17.60 -12.85
C ASN A 33 -23.28 18.44 -11.57
N PRO A 34 -23.86 19.66 -11.61
CA PRO A 34 -24.04 20.52 -10.44
C PRO A 34 -24.88 19.92 -9.30
N ARG A 35 -25.60 18.80 -9.56
CA ARG A 35 -26.37 18.05 -8.57
C ARG A 35 -25.61 16.88 -7.96
N ALA A 36 -24.48 16.46 -8.55
CA ALA A 36 -23.61 15.45 -7.99
C ALA A 36 -22.83 16.07 -6.82
N GLN A 37 -23.40 16.01 -5.62
CA GLN A 37 -22.70 16.39 -4.40
C GLN A 37 -21.80 15.23 -3.98
N VAL A 38 -20.59 15.17 -4.54
CA VAL A 38 -19.52 14.36 -3.93
C VAL A 38 -18.93 15.17 -2.78
N ASP A 39 -18.84 14.51 -1.62
CA ASP A 39 -18.21 15.07 -0.43
C ASP A 39 -16.82 15.61 -0.76
N SER A 40 -16.49 16.81 -0.26
CA SER A 40 -15.24 17.50 -0.59
C SER A 40 -14.00 16.70 -0.17
N THR A 41 -14.11 15.92 0.90
CA THR A 41 -13.04 15.03 1.38
C THR A 41 -12.86 13.86 0.44
N VAL A 42 -13.95 13.24 -0.02
CA VAL A 42 -13.90 12.16 -1.03
C VAL A 42 -13.26 12.66 -2.32
N ARG A 43 -13.64 13.85 -2.79
CA ARG A 43 -13.03 14.47 -3.97
C ARG A 43 -11.53 14.72 -3.78
N ALA A 44 -11.12 15.25 -2.63
CA ALA A 44 -9.71 15.49 -2.34
C ALA A 44 -8.89 14.18 -2.32
N LYS A 45 -9.44 13.11 -1.72
CA LYS A 45 -8.82 11.77 -1.73
C LYS A 45 -8.65 11.23 -3.15
N LEU A 46 -9.68 11.34 -3.99
CA LEU A 46 -9.64 10.90 -5.39
C LEU A 46 -8.57 11.65 -6.19
N VAL A 47 -8.52 12.98 -6.09
CA VAL A 47 -7.50 13.79 -6.79
C VAL A 47 -6.10 13.41 -6.32
N HIS A 48 -5.89 13.34 -5.01
CA HIS A 48 -4.59 13.00 -4.44
C HIS A 48 -4.12 11.62 -4.90
N GLY A 49 -4.95 10.59 -4.76
CA GLY A 49 -4.61 9.23 -5.19
C GLY A 49 -4.37 9.13 -6.69
N ARG A 50 -5.16 9.83 -7.51
CA ARG A 50 -4.98 9.88 -8.97
C ARG A 50 -3.66 10.54 -9.37
N ASP A 51 -3.34 11.70 -8.80
CA ASP A 51 -2.09 12.40 -9.12
C ASP A 51 -0.86 11.60 -8.67
N TRP A 52 -0.97 10.88 -7.55
CA TRP A 52 0.08 9.97 -7.10
C TRP A 52 0.28 8.82 -8.10
N ARG A 53 -0.81 8.12 -8.48
CA ARG A 53 -0.78 7.05 -9.48
C ARG A 53 -0.22 7.50 -10.83
N MET A 54 -0.53 8.74 -11.26
CA MET A 54 0.03 9.32 -12.48
C MET A 54 1.56 9.49 -12.41
N ARG A 55 2.09 9.95 -11.27
CA ARG A 55 3.54 10.07 -11.07
C ARG A 55 4.22 8.71 -11.10
N TYR A 56 3.61 7.70 -10.48
CA TYR A 56 4.13 6.35 -10.46
C TYR A 56 4.04 5.67 -11.83
N LEU A 57 2.93 5.82 -12.55
CA LEU A 57 2.81 5.31 -13.91
C LEU A 57 3.92 5.87 -14.80
N LYS A 58 4.16 7.18 -14.73
CA LYS A 58 5.25 7.81 -15.46
C LYS A 58 6.62 7.22 -15.09
N HIS A 59 6.87 6.98 -13.80
CA HIS A 59 8.11 6.35 -13.34
C HIS A 59 8.33 4.98 -13.98
N LEU A 60 7.30 4.13 -13.99
CA LEU A 60 7.38 2.81 -14.60
C LEU A 60 7.56 2.89 -16.12
N GLU A 61 6.86 3.81 -16.80
CA GLU A 61 6.99 4.03 -18.25
C GLU A 61 8.39 4.54 -18.66
N GLU A 62 9.10 5.21 -17.74
CA GLU A 62 10.49 5.65 -17.91
C GLU A 62 11.52 4.56 -17.55
N GLY A 63 11.07 3.35 -17.23
CA GLY A 63 11.93 2.21 -16.88
C GLY A 63 12.34 2.17 -15.41
N GLY A 64 11.63 2.90 -14.55
CA GLY A 64 11.78 2.82 -13.11
C GLY A 64 11.29 1.48 -12.54
N PRO A 65 11.85 1.02 -11.40
CA PRO A 65 11.40 -0.19 -10.73
C PRO A 65 10.01 -0.04 -10.10
N MET A 66 9.41 -1.17 -9.71
CA MET A 66 8.24 -1.17 -8.84
C MET A 66 8.59 -0.58 -7.47
N LEU A 67 7.58 -0.09 -6.76
CA LEU A 67 7.74 0.33 -5.37
C LEU A 67 8.29 -0.79 -4.51
N GLU A 68 9.22 -0.44 -3.64
CA GLU A 68 9.70 -1.33 -2.59
C GLU A 68 8.84 -1.18 -1.34
N ALA A 69 8.96 -2.13 -0.41
CA ALA A 69 8.15 -2.14 0.81
C ALA A 69 8.26 -0.85 1.63
N GLY A 70 9.45 -0.25 1.72
CA GLY A 70 9.67 1.02 2.42
C GLY A 70 8.93 2.20 1.77
N ASP A 71 8.80 2.20 0.44
CA ASP A 71 8.03 3.21 -0.30
C ASP A 71 6.54 3.06 0.00
N GLU A 72 6.03 1.83 -0.10
CA GLU A 72 4.64 1.50 0.19
C GLU A 72 4.27 1.92 1.62
N TRP A 73 5.05 1.54 2.63
CA TRP A 73 4.76 1.93 4.01
C TRP A 73 4.82 3.44 4.25
N SER A 74 5.74 4.13 3.57
CA SER A 74 5.89 5.58 3.65
C SER A 74 4.66 6.32 3.14
N MET A 75 4.00 5.82 2.08
CA MET A 75 2.75 6.41 1.58
C MET A 75 1.61 6.41 2.60
N HIS A 76 1.67 5.50 3.56
CA HIS A 76 0.63 5.30 4.57
C HIS A 76 1.00 5.87 5.94
N GLN A 77 2.04 6.71 6.02
CA GLN A 77 2.42 7.36 7.28
C GLN A 77 1.26 8.18 7.85
N GLY A 78 0.89 7.89 9.10
CA GLY A 78 -0.21 8.57 9.79
C GLY A 78 -1.62 8.04 9.45
N HIS A 79 -1.73 6.97 8.67
CA HIS A 79 -2.99 6.27 8.43
C HIS A 79 -3.27 5.18 9.48
N ASP A 80 -4.55 4.80 9.60
CA ASP A 80 -4.98 3.62 10.37
C ASP A 80 -4.64 2.34 9.59
N LEU A 81 -3.66 1.60 10.12
CA LEU A 81 -3.15 0.36 9.55
C LEU A 81 -3.45 -0.82 10.49
N ALA A 82 -3.83 -1.95 9.89
CA ALA A 82 -4.08 -3.20 10.62
C ALA A 82 -3.57 -4.39 9.83
N ILE A 83 -3.19 -5.45 10.55
CA ILE A 83 -2.88 -6.74 9.95
C ILE A 83 -4.15 -7.60 9.99
N GLU A 84 -4.61 -8.01 8.82
CA GLU A 84 -5.91 -8.63 8.62
C GLU A 84 -5.83 -9.74 7.56
N TRP A 85 -6.73 -10.72 7.69
CA TRP A 85 -7.00 -11.69 6.64
C TRP A 85 -7.80 -11.05 5.50
N GLY A 86 -7.58 -11.54 4.29
CA GLY A 86 -8.46 -11.30 3.16
C GLY A 86 -9.91 -11.59 3.50
N TYR A 87 -10.82 -10.75 3.02
CA TYR A 87 -12.25 -10.83 3.31
C TYR A 87 -13.06 -11.43 2.15
N GLU A 88 -12.47 -11.45 0.96
CA GLU A 88 -13.08 -11.89 -0.27
C GLU A 88 -12.69 -13.34 -0.59
N VAL A 89 -13.53 -14.01 -1.38
CA VAL A 89 -13.28 -15.42 -1.75
C VAL A 89 -11.95 -15.60 -2.48
N TRP A 90 -11.47 -14.58 -3.19
CA TRP A 90 -10.21 -14.61 -3.93
C TRP A 90 -8.98 -14.29 -3.06
N ASP A 91 -9.15 -13.87 -1.80
CA ASP A 91 -8.05 -13.61 -0.85
C ASP A 91 -8.21 -14.32 0.50
N GLU A 92 -9.13 -15.29 0.64
CA GLU A 92 -9.45 -15.99 1.90
C GLU A 92 -8.25 -16.67 2.61
N ASN A 93 -7.18 -16.99 1.89
CA ASN A 93 -5.94 -17.58 2.42
C ASN A 93 -4.76 -16.61 2.40
N ARG A 94 -5.03 -15.31 2.40
CA ARG A 94 -4.02 -14.27 2.37
C ARG A 94 -4.09 -13.41 3.62
N ILE A 95 -2.93 -13.07 4.15
CA ILE A 95 -2.80 -12.13 5.26
C ILE A 95 -2.03 -10.90 4.78
N GLY A 96 -2.46 -9.73 5.22
CA GLY A 96 -1.94 -8.48 4.68
C GLY A 96 -1.98 -7.31 5.63
N LEU A 97 -1.25 -6.27 5.24
CA LEU A 97 -1.32 -4.95 5.84
C LEU A 97 -2.43 -4.16 5.14
N ARG A 98 -3.54 -3.95 5.84
CA ARG A 98 -4.67 -3.15 5.37
C ARG A 98 -4.51 -1.71 5.82
N CYS A 99 -4.69 -0.77 4.90
CA CYS A 99 -4.91 0.63 5.24
C CYS A 99 -6.40 0.95 5.28
N ARG A 100 -6.97 0.99 6.48
CA ARG A 100 -8.39 1.30 6.70
C ARG A 100 -8.75 2.75 6.36
N SER A 101 -7.77 3.66 6.40
CA SER A 101 -7.97 5.07 6.01
C SER A 101 -8.12 5.27 4.49
N CYS A 102 -7.41 4.45 3.71
CA CYS A 102 -7.48 4.41 2.26
C CYS A 102 -8.55 3.43 1.76
N ASP A 103 -9.00 2.52 2.62
CA ASP A 103 -9.78 1.35 2.24
C ASP A 103 -9.05 0.56 1.14
N ASP A 104 -7.73 0.36 1.31
CA ASP A 104 -6.88 -0.35 0.36
C ASP A 104 -5.88 -1.31 1.03
N TRP A 105 -5.50 -2.39 0.33
CA TRP A 105 -4.46 -3.31 0.76
C TRP A 105 -3.11 -2.70 0.43
N VAL A 106 -2.26 -2.51 1.43
CA VAL A 106 -0.88 -2.04 1.21
C VAL A 106 -0.04 -3.20 0.69
N GLN A 107 -0.12 -4.34 1.37
CA GLN A 107 0.58 -5.57 1.04
C GLN A 107 -0.31 -6.76 1.40
N LEU A 108 -0.25 -7.82 0.61
CA LEU A 108 -1.06 -9.02 0.80
C LEU A 108 -0.25 -10.24 0.36
N TYR A 109 -0.13 -11.23 1.25
CA TYR A 109 0.71 -12.40 1.06
C TYR A 109 -0.10 -13.68 1.15
N ASP A 110 0.17 -14.62 0.24
CA ASP A 110 -0.35 -15.98 0.34
C ASP A 110 0.21 -16.65 1.59
N VAL A 111 -0.66 -17.27 2.39
CA VAL A 111 -0.27 -18.09 3.53
C VAL A 111 -0.12 -19.52 3.05
N GLU A 112 1.12 -19.97 2.87
CA GLU A 112 1.41 -21.37 2.54
C GLU A 112 1.46 -22.23 3.81
N GLU A 113 0.93 -23.45 3.76
CA GLU A 113 1.05 -24.43 4.85
C GLU A 113 2.47 -25.04 5.01
N ASN A 114 3.46 -24.54 4.25
CA ASN A 114 4.78 -25.16 4.18
C ASN A 114 5.66 -24.77 5.36
N SER A 115 6.22 -25.80 6.01
CA SER A 115 7.17 -25.72 7.12
C SER A 115 8.57 -25.28 6.66
N SER A 116 8.69 -24.07 6.10
CA SER A 116 10.01 -23.46 5.91
C SER A 116 10.58 -23.05 7.26
N SER A 117 11.90 -23.14 7.41
CA SER A 117 12.59 -22.73 8.65
C SER A 117 12.94 -21.24 8.69
N THR A 118 12.70 -20.51 7.61
CA THR A 118 12.89 -19.06 7.51
C THR A 118 11.54 -18.36 7.70
N LEU A 119 11.45 -17.52 8.75
CA LEU A 119 10.29 -16.66 8.98
C LEU A 119 10.06 -15.75 7.76
N THR A 120 8.87 -15.83 7.20
CA THR A 120 8.39 -14.96 6.12
C THR A 120 7.67 -13.74 6.67
N VAL A 121 7.38 -12.76 5.82
CA VAL A 121 6.52 -11.62 6.19
C VAL A 121 5.11 -12.09 6.55
N ALA A 122 4.59 -13.11 5.86
CA ALA A 122 3.31 -13.72 6.19
C ALA A 122 3.31 -14.32 7.59
N ASP A 123 4.37 -15.03 7.99
CA ASP A 123 4.51 -15.59 9.35
C ASP A 123 4.50 -14.48 10.41
N LEU A 124 5.25 -13.40 10.18
CA LEU A 124 5.26 -12.24 11.07
C LEU A 124 3.87 -11.59 11.17
N TYR A 125 3.15 -11.48 10.05
CA TYR A 125 1.79 -10.94 10.03
C TYR A 125 0.81 -11.85 10.77
N LEU A 126 0.93 -13.17 10.66
CA LEU A 126 0.10 -14.13 11.39
C LEU A 126 0.23 -13.97 12.91
N GLU A 127 1.45 -13.78 13.40
CA GLU A 127 1.70 -13.53 14.83
C GLU A 127 1.10 -12.20 15.33
N HIS A 128 0.76 -11.30 14.41
CA HIS A 128 0.29 -9.94 14.70
C HIS A 128 -1.12 -9.68 14.15
N GLU A 129 -1.88 -10.72 13.85
CA GLU A 129 -3.28 -10.61 13.43
C GLU A 129 -4.06 -9.77 14.45
N THR A 130 -4.90 -8.84 13.96
CA THR A 130 -5.72 -7.92 14.76
C THR A 130 -4.96 -6.87 15.57
N HIS A 131 -3.63 -6.89 15.56
CA HIS A 131 -2.84 -5.85 16.21
C HIS A 131 -2.94 -4.52 15.44
N THR A 132 -3.06 -3.43 16.19
CA THR A 132 -2.83 -2.09 15.66
C THR A 132 -1.35 -1.91 15.37
N VAL A 133 -1.06 -1.53 14.14
CA VAL A 133 0.29 -1.21 13.67
C VAL A 133 0.31 0.22 13.11
N VAL A 134 1.48 0.83 13.08
CA VAL A 134 1.69 2.15 12.49
C VAL A 134 2.88 2.07 11.55
N SER A 135 2.80 2.77 10.42
CA SER A 135 3.99 3.00 9.61
C SER A 135 4.74 4.22 10.10
N TRP A 136 6.06 4.15 9.99
CA TRP A 136 6.95 5.25 10.29
C TRP A 136 7.93 5.45 9.14
N ARG A 137 8.42 6.68 9.04
CA ARG A 137 9.52 7.04 8.16
C ARG A 137 10.50 7.89 8.94
N ARG A 138 11.79 7.56 8.85
CA ARG A 138 12.91 8.27 9.48
C ARG A 138 14.03 8.35 8.45
N ASP A 139 14.27 9.54 7.94
CA ASP A 139 15.24 9.79 6.86
C ASP A 139 14.94 8.92 5.60
N LEU A 140 15.85 8.01 5.27
CA LEU A 140 15.78 7.09 4.14
C LEU A 140 15.29 5.70 4.53
N ASP A 141 14.82 5.51 5.76
CA ASP A 141 14.29 4.25 6.24
C ASP A 141 12.80 4.38 6.58
N ALA A 142 12.05 3.32 6.34
CA ALA A 142 10.66 3.21 6.70
C ALA A 142 10.37 1.83 7.28
N GLY A 143 9.30 1.73 8.05
CA GLY A 143 8.95 0.48 8.68
C GLY A 143 7.55 0.45 9.26
N ILE A 144 7.21 -0.71 9.78
CA ILE A 144 5.97 -0.98 10.50
C ILE A 144 6.31 -1.26 11.96
N GLU A 145 5.68 -0.54 12.87
CA GLU A 145 5.76 -0.75 14.31
C GLU A 145 4.42 -1.31 14.81
N CYS A 146 4.46 -2.40 15.59
CA CYS A 146 3.31 -2.90 16.31
C CYS A 146 3.11 -2.12 17.61
N VAL A 147 2.06 -1.30 17.64
CA VAL A 147 1.67 -0.53 18.82
C VAL A 147 1.09 -1.46 19.88
N THR A 148 0.35 -2.48 19.48
CA THR A 148 -0.30 -3.41 20.42
C THR A 148 0.72 -4.17 21.26
N CYS A 149 1.79 -4.69 20.64
CA CYS A 149 2.88 -5.37 21.33
C CYS A 149 3.74 -4.40 22.16
N GLY A 150 4.04 -3.21 21.63
CA GLY A 150 4.87 -2.20 22.30
C GLY A 150 4.13 -1.35 23.35
N ALA A 151 2.81 -1.49 23.48
CA ALA A 151 2.02 -0.75 24.48
C ALA A 151 2.46 -1.03 25.92
N VAL A 152 3.20 -2.12 26.17
CA VAL A 152 3.78 -2.46 27.48
C VAL A 152 5.09 -1.71 27.75
N GLU A 153 5.82 -1.22 26.74
CA GLU A 153 7.17 -0.63 26.85
C GLU A 153 7.25 0.86 26.44
N GLU A 154 6.11 1.56 26.31
CA GLU A 154 5.97 2.97 25.87
C GLU A 154 6.49 3.31 24.46
N LYS A 155 7.16 2.38 23.77
CA LYS A 155 7.64 2.51 22.39
C LYS A 155 7.20 1.27 21.62
N GLY A 156 6.60 1.45 20.44
CA GLY A 156 6.15 0.36 19.57
C GLY A 156 7.24 -0.69 19.34
N PHE A 157 6.83 -1.93 19.06
CA PHE A 157 7.77 -3.00 18.68
C PHE A 157 7.98 -2.97 17.16
N PRO A 158 9.22 -2.79 16.65
CA PRO A 158 9.47 -2.77 15.21
C PRO A 158 9.23 -4.17 14.62
N LEU A 159 8.34 -4.27 13.63
CA LEU A 159 8.04 -5.51 12.90
C LEU A 159 8.91 -5.66 11.66
N LEU A 160 8.93 -4.60 10.85
CA LEU A 160 9.56 -4.59 9.54
C LEU A 160 10.24 -3.25 9.32
N GLU A 161 11.34 -3.28 8.58
CA GLU A 161 12.13 -2.12 8.21
C GLU A 161 12.73 -2.35 6.82
N ALA A 162 12.72 -1.31 5.99
CA ALA A 162 13.22 -1.32 4.64
C ALA A 162 13.65 0.09 4.22
N PRO A 163 14.63 0.22 3.32
CA PRO A 163 14.99 1.51 2.76
C PRO A 163 13.84 2.08 1.91
N VAL A 164 13.79 3.41 1.84
CA VAL A 164 12.97 4.17 0.91
C VAL A 164 13.79 4.40 -0.36
N SER A 165 13.18 4.17 -1.52
CA SER A 165 13.85 4.35 -2.81
C SER A 165 14.18 5.81 -3.05
N SER A 166 15.27 6.05 -3.78
CA SER A 166 15.72 7.42 -4.11
C SER A 166 14.70 8.18 -4.96
N TRP A 167 13.95 7.48 -5.81
CA TRP A 167 12.87 8.07 -6.58
C TRP A 167 11.72 8.50 -5.67
N PHE A 168 11.28 7.62 -4.77
CA PHE A 168 10.19 7.95 -3.86
C PHE A 168 10.57 9.11 -2.94
N ASP A 169 11.78 9.09 -2.38
CA ASP A 169 12.30 10.18 -1.56
C ASP A 169 12.26 11.53 -2.29
N ALA A 170 12.72 11.56 -3.55
CA ALA A 170 12.71 12.77 -4.36
C ALA A 170 11.29 13.27 -4.67
N VAL A 171 10.34 12.37 -4.92
CA VAL A 171 8.93 12.73 -5.18
C VAL A 171 8.20 13.17 -3.91
N TRP A 172 8.56 12.61 -2.76
CA TRP A 172 7.94 12.91 -1.47
C TRP A 172 8.42 14.24 -0.87
N ASN A 173 9.70 14.57 -1.05
CA ASN A 173 10.34 15.75 -0.44
C ASN A 173 10.56 16.93 -1.42
N GLY A 174 10.33 16.75 -2.72
CA GLY A 174 10.47 17.77 -3.77
C GLY A 174 9.15 18.41 -4.22
#